data_AF-A0A1I7YEE7-F1
#
_entry.id   AF-A0A1I7YEE7-F1
#
_cell.length_a   1.000
_cell.length_b   1.000
_cell.length_c   1.000
_cell.angle_alpha   90.00
_cell.angle_beta   90.00
_cell.angle_gamma   90.00
#
_symmetry.space_group_name_H-M   'P 1'
#
loop_
_entity.id
_entity.type
_entity.pdbx_description
1 polymer ?
#
loop_
_entity_poly.entity_id
_entity_poly.type
_entity_poly.pdbx_seq_one_letter_code
_entity_poly.pdbx_strand_id
1 'polypeptide(L)'
;MYHLSPHSLFTKVVAATDIMYSLPSYHVESEYIPVSSTTAATSSSDGICPDFLLDQQVALIKRINALSRLFQQSEEATTKKLQETCVSEKGKIGSKVARKAEKAAKKEAHKSAAATQGITVTFHPFVITAAKPEPRDVGQAIPACTSSRFLDLSVPAEHAWISLNATGTEADKGWMMNVERLANRKGMKVNFTHDQGAFSAAAERNGAIQNFKSRVNFWQYIGECLGLYSDEYVTMALHADDWLHKAEKVLQKSMSQEALMRSASCFLSRWDNLGTVDAFGIVDVIVSGVLEGVPKSNNVELFEKRIQCALSQN
;
A
#
# COMPACT_ATOMS: atom_id res chain seq x y z
N MET A 1 -22.77 -42.11 20.00
CA MET A 1 -22.46 -40.69 20.26
C MET A 1 -20.95 -40.59 20.32
N TYR A 2 -20.30 -40.08 19.27
CA TYR A 2 -18.84 -40.05 19.19
C TYR A 2 -18.31 -38.82 19.92
N HIS A 3 -17.52 -39.04 20.97
CA HIS A 3 -16.73 -37.99 21.60
C HIS A 3 -15.44 -37.83 20.79
N LEU A 4 -15.34 -36.73 20.04
CA LEU A 4 -14.07 -36.29 19.47
C LEU A 4 -13.35 -35.46 20.53
N SER A 5 -12.21 -35.97 20.99
CA SER A 5 -11.29 -35.19 21.82
C SER A 5 -10.68 -34.06 20.98
N PRO A 6 -10.57 -32.83 21.49
CA PRO A 6 -9.96 -31.74 20.75
C PRO A 6 -8.49 -32.05 20.44
N HIS A 7 -8.10 -31.89 19.18
CA HIS A 7 -6.77 -32.25 18.66
C HIS A 7 -5.66 -31.22 18.95
N SER A 8 -5.85 -30.28 19.87
CA SER A 8 -4.83 -29.28 20.18
C SER A 8 -4.56 -29.14 21.69
N LEU A 9 -3.30 -29.40 22.06
CA LEU A 9 -2.70 -29.16 23.37
C LEU A 9 -2.30 -27.68 23.56
N PHE A 10 -3.17 -26.72 23.19
CA PHE A 10 -2.81 -25.30 23.29
C PHE A 10 -3.81 -24.53 24.16
N THR A 11 -3.36 -24.29 25.40
CA THR A 11 -4.05 -23.59 26.50
C THR A 11 -4.15 -22.07 26.35
N LYS A 12 -4.06 -21.51 25.13
CA LYS A 12 -4.35 -20.09 24.90
C LYS A 12 -5.69 -19.94 24.20
N VAL A 13 -6.74 -19.90 25.00
CA VAL A 13 -8.06 -19.42 24.57
C VAL A 13 -7.93 -17.91 24.34
N VAL A 14 -7.90 -17.50 23.08
CA VAL A 14 -8.02 -16.07 22.72
C VAL A 14 -9.47 -15.69 22.96
N ALA A 15 -9.72 -14.74 23.87
CA ALA A 15 -11.07 -14.26 24.15
C ALA A 15 -11.68 -13.68 22.87
N ALA A 16 -12.85 -14.17 22.48
CA ALA A 16 -13.62 -13.61 21.37
C ALA A 16 -14.01 -12.17 21.71
N THR A 17 -13.88 -11.26 20.76
CA THR A 17 -14.34 -9.88 20.93
C THR A 17 -15.87 -9.88 20.93
N ASP A 18 -16.49 -9.07 21.81
CA ASP A 18 -17.95 -8.97 21.98
C ASP A 18 -18.60 -8.17 20.83
N ILE A 19 -18.45 -8.69 19.60
CA ILE A 19 -19.09 -8.19 18.37
C ILE A 19 -19.86 -9.37 17.76
N MET A 20 -20.65 -10.07 18.56
CA MET A 20 -21.68 -10.95 18.02
C MET A 20 -22.94 -10.11 17.82
N TYR A 21 -23.23 -9.77 16.56
CA TYR A 21 -24.59 -9.38 16.22
C TYR A 21 -25.49 -10.58 16.47
N SER A 22 -26.48 -10.45 17.35
CA SER A 22 -27.64 -11.33 17.31
C SER A 22 -28.37 -11.00 16.01
N LEU A 23 -28.22 -11.86 14.99
CA LEU A 23 -29.14 -11.83 13.87
C LEU A 23 -30.53 -12.15 14.45
N PRO A 24 -31.55 -11.31 14.24
CA PRO A 24 -32.92 -11.73 14.46
C PRO A 24 -33.11 -13.05 13.69
N SER A 25 -33.56 -14.09 14.39
CA SER A 25 -33.80 -15.39 13.76
C SER A 25 -34.60 -15.19 12.48
N TYR A 26 -34.08 -15.66 11.35
CA TYR A 26 -34.81 -15.69 10.07
C TYR A 26 -36.06 -16.59 10.14
N HIS A 27 -36.22 -17.34 11.24
CA HIS A 27 -37.42 -18.07 11.62
C HIS A 27 -38.26 -17.29 12.63
N VAL A 28 -38.54 -16.01 12.37
CA VAL A 28 -39.80 -15.48 12.87
C VAL A 28 -40.86 -16.21 12.07
N GLU A 29 -41.69 -17.00 12.75
CA GLU A 29 -42.85 -17.69 12.19
C GLU A 29 -43.79 -16.66 11.56
N SER A 30 -43.52 -16.28 10.31
CA SER A 30 -44.43 -15.47 9.52
C SER A 30 -45.52 -16.39 8.98
N GLU A 31 -46.73 -16.18 9.47
CA GLU A 31 -47.95 -16.77 8.92
C GLU A 31 -47.95 -16.66 7.39
N TYR A 32 -48.06 -17.83 6.75
CA TYR A 32 -48.00 -18.01 5.32
C TYR A 32 -49.22 -17.36 4.65
N ILE A 33 -49.02 -16.21 4.00
CA ILE A 33 -49.98 -15.64 3.04
C ILE A 33 -49.46 -15.96 1.63
N PRO A 34 -50.13 -16.81 0.84
CA PRO A 34 -49.69 -17.15 -0.50
C PRO A 34 -49.98 -15.98 -1.44
N VAL A 35 -48.93 -15.38 -2.02
CA VAL A 35 -49.07 -14.45 -3.14
C VAL A 35 -48.56 -15.12 -4.41
N SER A 36 -49.47 -15.22 -5.36
CA SER A 36 -49.31 -15.83 -6.68
C SER A 36 -48.12 -15.27 -7.47
N SER A 37 -47.47 -16.22 -8.13
CA SER A 37 -46.39 -16.08 -9.10
C SER A 37 -46.81 -15.26 -10.32
N THR A 38 -46.05 -14.23 -10.68
CA THR A 38 -45.72 -13.93 -12.08
C THR A 38 -44.64 -12.85 -12.15
N THR A 39 -43.46 -13.21 -12.66
CA THR A 39 -42.71 -12.41 -13.64
C THR A 39 -41.53 -13.24 -14.13
N ALA A 40 -41.59 -13.62 -15.40
CA ALA A 40 -40.48 -14.20 -16.14
C ALA A 40 -39.42 -13.12 -16.36
N ALA A 41 -38.22 -13.31 -15.81
CA ALA A 41 -37.03 -12.61 -16.24
C ALA A 41 -36.36 -13.47 -17.31
N THR A 42 -36.54 -13.10 -18.56
CA THR A 42 -35.81 -13.64 -19.71
C THR A 42 -34.33 -13.30 -19.53
N SER A 43 -33.54 -14.30 -19.15
CA SER A 43 -32.09 -14.24 -19.15
C SER A 43 -31.58 -14.19 -20.58
N SER A 44 -31.26 -12.99 -21.08
CA SER A 44 -30.39 -12.86 -22.25
C SER A 44 -28.96 -13.16 -21.81
N SER A 45 -28.56 -14.43 -21.90
CA SER A 45 -27.16 -14.79 -21.95
C SER A 45 -26.63 -14.41 -23.34
N ASP A 46 -26.20 -13.15 -23.50
CA ASP A 46 -25.31 -12.83 -24.61
C ASP A 46 -24.00 -13.57 -24.36
N GLY A 47 -23.81 -14.65 -25.14
CA GLY A 47 -22.65 -15.50 -25.07
C GLY A 47 -21.39 -14.67 -25.31
N ILE A 48 -20.49 -14.68 -24.33
CA ILE A 48 -19.11 -14.23 -24.52
C ILE A 48 -18.54 -15.11 -25.64
N CYS A 49 -18.39 -14.53 -26.83
CA CYS A 49 -17.85 -15.22 -27.99
C CYS A 49 -16.44 -15.75 -27.63
N PRO A 50 -16.17 -17.05 -27.75
CA PRO A 50 -14.87 -17.64 -27.41
C PRO A 50 -13.69 -16.94 -28.08
N ASP A 51 -13.91 -16.38 -29.27
CA ASP A 51 -12.91 -15.68 -30.07
C ASP A 51 -12.44 -14.38 -29.41
N PHE A 52 -13.29 -13.68 -28.65
CA PHE A 52 -12.90 -12.45 -27.93
C PHE A 52 -11.92 -12.73 -26.79
N LEU A 53 -12.12 -13.85 -26.08
CA LEU A 53 -11.19 -14.28 -25.02
C LEU A 53 -9.86 -14.76 -25.60
N LEU A 54 -9.90 -15.41 -26.77
CA LEU A 54 -8.69 -15.83 -27.49
C LEU A 54 -7.86 -14.62 -27.94
N ASP A 55 -8.50 -13.60 -28.50
CA ASP A 55 -7.83 -12.36 -28.92
C ASP A 55 -7.18 -11.62 -27.73
N GLN A 56 -7.86 -11.62 -26.58
CA GLN A 56 -7.33 -11.02 -25.35
C GLN A 56 -6.11 -11.79 -24.82
N GLN A 57 -6.13 -13.13 -24.88
CA GLN A 57 -4.98 -13.97 -24.52
C GLN A 57 -3.81 -13.77 -25.48
N VAL A 58 -4.04 -13.69 -26.79
CA VAL A 58 -2.98 -13.44 -27.79
C VAL A 58 -2.36 -12.05 -27.59
N ALA A 59 -3.17 -11.04 -27.27
CA ALA A 59 -2.67 -9.70 -26.96
C ALA A 59 -1.81 -9.69 -25.68
N LEU A 60 -2.21 -10.45 -24.66
CA LEU A 60 -1.42 -10.61 -23.43
C LEU A 60 -0.07 -11.29 -23.70
N ILE A 61 -0.07 -12.40 -24.45
CA ILE A 61 1.15 -13.13 -24.83
C ILE A 61 2.11 -12.24 -25.62
N LYS A 62 1.59 -11.43 -26.56
CA LYS A 62 2.40 -10.45 -27.30
C LYS A 62 3.04 -9.41 -26.38
N ARG A 63 2.29 -8.89 -25.40
CA ARG A 63 2.83 -7.94 -24.42
C ARG A 63 3.89 -8.56 -23.52
N ILE A 64 3.65 -9.77 -23.02
CA ILE A 64 4.62 -10.51 -22.21
C ILE A 64 5.91 -10.76 -23.00
N ASN A 65 5.81 -11.22 -24.25
CA ASN A 65 6.98 -11.45 -25.10
C ASN A 65 7.75 -10.16 -25.43
N ALA A 66 7.06 -9.03 -25.63
CA ALA A 66 7.70 -7.73 -25.81
C ALA A 66 8.46 -7.31 -24.55
N LEU A 67 7.88 -7.56 -23.38
CA LEU A 67 8.48 -7.23 -22.09
C LEU A 67 9.70 -8.13 -21.79
N SER A 68 9.63 -9.42 -22.11
CA SER A 68 10.79 -10.34 -22.03
C SER A 68 11.94 -9.91 -22.94
N ARG A 69 11.65 -9.39 -24.15
CA ARG A 69 12.69 -8.85 -25.05
C ARG A 69 13.34 -7.59 -24.49
N LEU A 70 12.58 -6.72 -23.83
CA LEU A 70 13.13 -5.53 -23.17
C LEU A 70 14.07 -5.92 -22.02
N PHE A 71 13.75 -6.98 -21.27
CA PHE A 71 14.66 -7.51 -20.24
C PHE A 71 15.92 -8.14 -20.84
N GLN A 72 15.81 -8.94 -21.90
CA GLN A 72 17.01 -9.48 -22.58
C GLN A 72 17.90 -8.38 -23.15
N GLN A 73 17.32 -7.33 -23.74
CA GLN A 73 18.07 -6.19 -24.26
C GLN A 73 18.77 -5.40 -23.13
N SER A 74 18.17 -5.29 -21.95
CA SER A 74 18.81 -4.63 -20.81
C SER A 74 19.95 -5.46 -20.21
N GLU A 75 19.84 -6.79 -20.23
CA GLU A 75 20.93 -7.73 -19.84
C GLU A 75 22.10 -7.69 -20.83
N GLU A 76 21.84 -7.62 -22.14
CA GLU A 76 22.88 -7.49 -23.16
C GLU A 76 23.58 -6.12 -23.13
N ALA A 77 22.85 -5.06 -22.79
CA ALA A 77 23.41 -3.72 -22.62
C ALA A 77 24.29 -3.58 -21.37
N THR A 78 24.02 -4.35 -20.33
CA THR A 78 24.84 -4.40 -19.10
C THR A 78 26.08 -5.28 -19.26
N THR A 79 25.98 -6.39 -19.99
CA THR A 79 27.13 -7.28 -20.25
C THR A 79 28.15 -6.69 -21.25
N LYS A 80 27.72 -5.92 -22.26
CA LYS A 80 28.64 -5.22 -23.18
C LYS A 80 29.42 -4.08 -22.51
N LYS A 81 28.86 -3.41 -21.51
CA LYS A 81 29.56 -2.35 -20.75
C LYS A 81 30.65 -2.88 -19.79
N LEU A 82 30.59 -4.15 -19.40
CA LEU A 82 31.58 -4.79 -18.53
C LEU A 82 32.78 -5.40 -19.27
N GLN A 83 32.69 -5.63 -20.59
CA GLN A 83 33.78 -6.20 -21.38
C GLN A 83 34.73 -5.15 -22.00
N GLU A 84 34.33 -3.88 -22.11
CA GLU A 84 35.21 -2.80 -22.59
C GLU A 84 36.07 -2.13 -21.49
N THR A 85 35.88 -2.49 -20.21
CA THR A 85 36.66 -1.92 -19.09
C THR A 85 37.73 -2.85 -18.51
N CYS A 86 38.07 -3.95 -19.19
CA CYS A 86 39.10 -4.90 -18.74
C CYS A 86 40.20 -5.15 -19.78
N VAL A 87 40.82 -4.10 -20.32
CA VAL A 87 42.22 -4.19 -20.83
C VAL A 87 42.98 -2.93 -20.46
N SER A 88 43.65 -2.94 -19.31
CA SER A 88 44.99 -2.40 -19.09
C SER A 88 45.21 -2.12 -17.61
N GLU A 89 45.84 -3.04 -16.90
CA GLU A 89 46.84 -2.66 -15.90
C GLU A 89 47.78 -3.84 -15.58
N LYS A 90 48.89 -3.92 -16.32
CA LYS A 90 50.13 -4.58 -15.88
C LYS A 90 51.34 -3.82 -16.43
N GLY A 91 52.08 -3.18 -15.52
CA GLY A 91 53.54 -3.23 -15.55
C GLY A 91 54.33 -1.98 -15.98
N LYS A 92 54.98 -1.38 -14.97
CA LYS A 92 56.39 -0.91 -14.92
C LYS A 92 56.92 0.13 -15.93
N ILE A 93 57.28 1.28 -15.34
CA ILE A 93 58.60 1.97 -15.38
C ILE A 93 59.29 2.13 -16.76
N GLY A 94 59.36 3.38 -17.21
CA GLY A 94 60.61 3.99 -17.69
C GLY A 94 60.73 4.37 -19.18
N SER A 95 61.11 5.64 -19.40
CA SER A 95 61.94 6.15 -20.52
C SER A 95 61.28 6.91 -21.69
N LYS A 96 61.54 8.23 -21.68
CA LYS A 96 61.98 9.13 -22.77
C LYS A 96 61.38 9.06 -24.20
N VAL A 97 60.83 10.23 -24.60
CA VAL A 97 61.11 11.01 -25.83
C VAL A 97 60.72 10.41 -27.21
N ALA A 98 59.73 11.02 -27.90
CA ALA A 98 59.86 11.67 -29.23
C ALA A 98 58.55 11.71 -30.07
N ARG A 99 58.29 12.90 -30.67
CA ARG A 99 57.71 13.20 -32.01
C ARG A 99 56.31 12.65 -32.41
N LYS A 100 55.29 13.49 -32.66
CA LYS A 100 54.99 14.42 -33.79
C LYS A 100 54.33 13.76 -35.03
N ALA A 101 53.22 14.41 -35.46
CA ALA A 101 52.47 14.33 -36.74
C ALA A 101 51.60 13.07 -36.91
N GLU A 102 50.35 13.11 -37.42
CA GLU A 102 49.82 13.83 -38.60
C GLU A 102 48.27 13.83 -38.54
N LYS A 103 47.57 14.98 -38.59
CA LYS A 103 46.66 15.47 -39.67
C LYS A 103 45.89 14.37 -40.43
N ALA A 104 44.64 14.48 -40.89
CA ALA A 104 43.52 15.43 -40.94
C ALA A 104 42.52 14.83 -41.98
N ALA A 105 41.26 15.30 -41.99
CA ALA A 105 40.16 14.99 -42.93
C ALA A 105 39.35 13.72 -42.59
N LYS A 106 38.02 13.79 -42.34
CA LYS A 106 36.99 14.59 -43.01
C LYS A 106 35.89 15.07 -42.04
N LYS A 107 35.62 16.38 -42.06
CA LYS A 107 34.28 16.98 -41.91
C LYS A 107 33.38 16.35 -43.00
N GLU A 108 32.06 16.17 -42.88
CA GLU A 108 31.06 17.15 -42.47
C GLU A 108 29.68 16.45 -42.54
N ALA A 109 28.91 16.46 -41.46
CA ALA A 109 27.44 16.43 -41.48
C ALA A 109 26.94 16.83 -40.08
N HIS A 110 26.82 18.14 -39.88
CA HIS A 110 26.19 18.76 -38.71
C HIS A 110 24.66 18.62 -38.76
N LYS A 111 24.06 18.72 -37.56
CA LYS A 111 22.62 18.80 -37.17
C LYS A 111 22.02 17.42 -36.88
N SER A 112 21.70 17.04 -35.65
CA SER A 112 21.06 17.82 -34.58
C SER A 112 21.62 17.44 -33.19
N ALA A 113 21.99 18.46 -32.42
CA ALA A 113 22.22 18.32 -30.99
C ALA A 113 20.85 18.40 -30.28
N ALA A 114 20.42 17.27 -29.73
CA ALA A 114 19.52 17.26 -28.58
C ALA A 114 20.33 16.61 -27.45
N ALA A 115 20.77 17.44 -26.52
CA ALA A 115 21.42 17.00 -25.30
C ALA A 115 20.39 16.29 -24.42
N THR A 116 20.22 14.98 -24.61
CA THR A 116 19.58 14.14 -23.62
C THR A 116 20.61 13.94 -22.51
N GLN A 117 20.46 14.69 -21.42
CA GLN A 117 21.18 14.43 -20.18
C GLN A 117 20.97 12.95 -19.85
N GLY A 118 22.05 12.18 -19.92
CA GLY A 118 22.08 10.79 -19.50
C GLY A 118 21.83 10.75 -18.00
N ILE A 119 20.56 10.57 -17.62
CA ILE A 119 20.21 10.18 -16.26
C ILE A 119 20.82 8.80 -16.10
N THR A 120 21.93 8.75 -15.37
CA THR A 120 22.51 7.49 -14.91
C THR A 120 21.57 7.01 -13.81
N VAL A 121 20.54 6.26 -14.20
CA VAL A 121 19.68 5.56 -13.24
C VAL A 121 20.52 4.39 -12.73
N THR A 122 21.16 4.60 -11.59
CA THR A 122 21.78 3.52 -10.82
C THR A 122 20.64 2.65 -10.30
N PHE A 123 20.35 1.57 -11.01
CA PHE A 123 19.41 0.56 -10.51
C PHE A 123 20.12 -0.21 -9.39
N HIS A 124 19.81 0.15 -8.15
CA HIS A 124 20.13 -0.72 -7.02
C HIS A 124 19.33 -2.02 -7.18
N PRO A 125 19.98 -3.20 -7.10
CA PRO A 125 19.28 -4.48 -7.14
C PRO A 125 18.26 -4.51 -6.01
N PHE A 126 17.04 -4.95 -6.33
CA PHE A 126 15.97 -5.14 -5.37
C PHE A 126 16.36 -6.28 -4.42
N VAL A 127 16.81 -5.93 -3.22
CA VAL A 127 17.10 -6.89 -2.15
C VAL A 127 15.89 -6.92 -1.24
N ILE A 128 15.23 -8.08 -1.14
CA ILE A 128 14.24 -8.33 -0.08
C ILE A 128 15.05 -8.48 1.20
N THR A 129 15.22 -7.37 1.92
CA THR A 129 16.09 -7.29 3.11
C THR A 129 15.45 -7.85 4.37
N ALA A 130 14.11 -7.94 4.42
CA ALA A 130 13.38 -8.38 5.61
C ALA A 130 12.41 -9.53 5.31
N ALA A 131 12.42 -10.56 6.18
CA ALA A 131 11.41 -11.60 6.17
C ALA A 131 10.07 -11.00 6.62
N LYS A 132 9.00 -11.22 5.85
CA LYS A 132 7.64 -10.73 6.14
C LYS A 132 7.29 -10.99 7.62
N PRO A 133 6.63 -10.03 8.33
CA PRO A 133 6.19 -10.27 9.69
C PRO A 133 5.35 -11.54 9.73
N GLU A 134 5.66 -12.45 10.65
CA GLU A 134 4.92 -13.70 10.75
C GLU A 134 3.45 -13.38 11.06
N PRO A 135 2.50 -13.91 10.27
CA PRO A 135 1.09 -13.72 10.56
C PRO A 135 0.79 -14.30 11.93
N ARG A 136 -0.04 -13.60 12.71
CA ARG A 136 -0.44 -14.09 14.03
C ARG A 136 -1.15 -15.43 13.88
N ASP A 137 -0.68 -16.44 14.60
CA ASP A 137 -1.40 -17.69 14.72
C ASP A 137 -2.70 -17.44 15.51
N VAL A 138 -3.80 -17.34 14.78
CA VAL A 138 -5.16 -17.23 15.31
C VAL A 138 -5.81 -18.61 15.49
N GLY A 139 -5.07 -19.70 15.26
CA GLY A 139 -5.56 -21.07 15.33
C GLY A 139 -6.74 -21.26 14.38
N GLN A 140 -7.87 -21.73 14.94
CA GLN A 140 -9.13 -21.89 14.21
C GLN A 140 -10.10 -20.70 14.37
N ALA A 141 -9.68 -19.62 15.05
CA ALA A 141 -10.54 -18.47 15.23
C ALA A 141 -10.73 -17.73 13.90
N ILE A 142 -11.95 -17.29 13.64
CA ILE A 142 -12.25 -16.39 12.53
C ILE A 142 -11.52 -15.07 12.83
N PRO A 143 -10.62 -14.57 11.97
CA PRO A 143 -9.80 -13.41 12.30
C PRO A 143 -10.64 -12.14 12.57
N ALA A 144 -11.82 -12.03 11.96
CA ALA A 144 -12.83 -11.01 12.27
C ALA A 144 -13.25 -10.95 13.74
N CYS A 145 -13.26 -12.09 14.45
CA CYS A 145 -13.66 -12.21 15.85
C CYS A 145 -12.49 -12.04 16.83
N THR A 146 -11.25 -11.97 16.33
CA THR A 146 -10.06 -11.79 17.16
C THR A 146 -9.88 -10.33 17.54
N SER A 147 -9.21 -10.10 18.68
CA SER A 147 -8.89 -8.78 19.18
C SER A 147 -8.20 -7.94 18.11
N SER A 148 -8.79 -6.81 17.74
CA SER A 148 -8.17 -5.83 16.85
C SER A 148 -6.78 -5.45 17.34
N ARG A 149 -5.79 -5.44 16.45
CA ARG A 149 -4.42 -5.02 16.75
C ARG A 149 -3.87 -4.13 15.65
N PHE A 150 -2.98 -3.22 16.04
CA PHE A 150 -2.15 -2.51 15.09
C PHE A 150 -0.93 -3.33 14.71
N LEU A 151 -0.39 -3.06 13.54
CA LEU A 151 0.92 -3.54 13.14
C LEU A 151 1.96 -3.00 14.12
N ASP A 152 2.99 -3.80 14.39
CA ASP A 152 4.07 -3.44 15.30
C ASP A 152 5.39 -3.79 14.64
N LEU A 153 5.80 -2.93 13.71
CA LEU A 153 7.10 -3.02 13.05
C LEU A 153 8.17 -2.36 13.91
N SER A 154 9.42 -2.79 13.73
CA SER A 154 10.57 -2.12 14.32
C SER A 154 10.63 -0.68 13.81
N VAL A 155 10.36 0.27 14.71
CA VAL A 155 10.55 1.69 14.42
C VAL A 155 12.06 1.94 14.33
N PRO A 156 12.57 2.49 13.21
CA PRO A 156 13.97 2.88 13.13
C PRO A 156 14.32 3.78 14.31
N ALA A 157 15.46 3.58 14.97
CA ALA A 157 15.90 4.42 16.09
C ALA A 157 15.93 5.92 15.72
N GLU A 158 16.07 6.19 14.43
CA GLU A 158 16.02 7.51 13.82
C GLU A 158 14.66 8.20 13.90
N HIS A 159 13.57 7.45 14.03
CA HIS A 159 12.20 7.94 14.05
C HIS A 159 11.62 8.06 15.47
N ALA A 160 12.41 7.73 16.50
CA ALA A 160 12.00 7.92 17.88
C ALA A 160 12.01 9.42 18.24
N TRP A 161 10.92 9.90 18.88
CA TRP A 161 10.82 11.25 19.48
C TRP A 161 10.71 12.44 18.51
N ILE A 162 9.97 12.28 17.41
CA ILE A 162 9.70 13.35 16.44
C ILE A 162 8.41 14.09 16.82
N SER A 163 8.42 15.43 16.69
CA SER A 163 7.19 16.23 16.72
C SER A 163 6.66 16.36 15.30
N LEU A 164 5.43 15.92 15.07
CA LEU A 164 4.78 16.06 13.76
C LEU A 164 3.79 17.21 13.80
N ASN A 165 3.89 18.12 12.84
CA ASN A 165 3.01 19.26 12.70
C ASN A 165 2.33 19.19 11.34
N ALA A 166 1.01 19.30 11.27
CA ALA A 166 0.31 19.43 10.00
C ALA A 166 -0.88 20.38 10.11
N THR A 167 -1.01 21.25 9.11
CA THR A 167 -2.16 22.11 8.90
C THR A 167 -3.01 21.51 7.79
N GLY A 168 -4.24 21.12 8.10
CA GLY A 168 -5.15 20.47 7.18
C GLY A 168 -6.39 21.29 6.89
N THR A 169 -7.07 20.92 5.80
CA THR A 169 -8.42 21.43 5.47
C THR A 169 -9.49 20.74 6.32
N GLU A 170 -10.75 21.19 6.23
CA GLU A 170 -11.87 20.53 6.90
C GLU A 170 -12.02 19.05 6.48
N ALA A 171 -11.71 18.72 5.22
CA ALA A 171 -11.74 17.34 4.72
C ALA A 171 -10.65 16.45 5.36
N ASP A 172 -9.59 17.06 5.91
CA ASP A 172 -8.50 16.33 6.56
C ASP A 172 -8.82 15.96 8.03
N LYS A 173 -9.90 16.53 8.60
CA LYS A 173 -10.22 16.42 10.03
C LYS A 173 -10.35 14.98 10.51
N GLY A 174 -11.07 14.13 9.78
CA GLY A 174 -11.36 12.76 10.24
C GLY A 174 -10.12 11.90 10.38
N TRP A 175 -9.22 11.93 9.38
CA TRP A 175 -7.98 11.16 9.45
C TRP A 175 -6.99 11.76 10.46
N MET A 176 -6.92 13.09 10.57
CA MET A 176 -6.06 13.77 11.55
C MET A 176 -6.43 13.38 12.99
N MET A 177 -7.72 13.37 13.33
CA MET A 177 -8.19 12.94 14.66
C MET A 177 -7.85 11.47 14.94
N ASN A 178 -8.01 10.58 13.96
CA ASN A 178 -7.67 9.16 14.13
C ASN A 178 -6.17 8.95 14.35
N VAL A 179 -5.33 9.66 13.58
CA VAL A 179 -3.87 9.62 13.74
C VAL A 179 -3.46 10.21 15.09
N GLU A 180 -4.09 11.30 15.53
CA GLU A 180 -3.81 11.92 16.83
C GLU A 180 -4.11 10.98 18.00
N ARG A 181 -5.26 10.29 17.98
CA ARG A 181 -5.59 9.27 18.98
C ARG A 181 -4.54 8.16 19.04
N LEU A 182 -4.12 7.68 17.86
CA LEU A 182 -3.12 6.61 17.77
C LEU A 182 -1.73 7.06 18.22
N ALA A 183 -1.33 8.28 17.84
CA ALA A 183 -0.07 8.87 18.23
C ALA A 183 0.00 9.05 19.75
N ASN A 184 -1.06 9.58 20.38
CA ASN A 184 -1.14 9.73 21.82
C ASN A 184 -1.01 8.39 22.55
N ARG A 185 -1.62 7.32 22.01
CA ARG A 185 -1.48 5.96 22.56
C ARG A 185 -0.05 5.43 22.49
N LYS A 186 0.67 5.73 21.40
CA LYS A 186 2.08 5.35 21.22
C LYS A 186 3.06 6.36 21.86
N GLY A 187 2.57 7.37 22.59
CA GLY A 187 3.39 8.38 23.27
C GLY A 187 4.07 9.39 22.33
N MET A 188 3.60 9.51 21.09
CA MET A 188 4.13 10.43 20.08
C MET A 188 3.37 11.77 20.11
N LYS A 189 4.11 12.89 20.06
CA LYS A 189 3.51 14.23 20.02
C LYS A 189 3.17 14.61 18.58
N VAL A 190 1.88 14.84 18.32
CA VAL A 190 1.41 15.37 17.04
C VAL A 190 0.59 16.63 17.29
N ASN A 191 0.83 17.66 16.49
CA ASN A 191 0.07 18.90 16.53
C ASN A 191 -0.61 19.07 15.17
N PHE A 192 -1.90 18.77 15.13
CA PHE A 192 -2.71 19.00 13.94
C PHE A 192 -3.56 20.25 14.14
N THR A 193 -3.48 21.16 13.16
CA THR A 193 -4.32 22.35 13.13
C THR A 193 -5.22 22.32 11.91
N HIS A 194 -6.40 22.91 12.04
CA HIS A 194 -7.39 23.00 10.98
C HIS A 194 -7.51 24.44 10.55
N ASP A 195 -7.03 24.74 9.35
CA ASP A 195 -7.13 26.05 8.73
C ASP A 195 -7.83 25.94 7.38
N GLN A 196 -8.46 27.01 6.90
CA GLN A 196 -9.07 27.05 5.55
C GLN A 196 -8.02 27.09 4.41
N GLY A 197 -6.73 26.98 4.74
CA GLY A 197 -5.61 27.01 3.80
C GLY A 197 -5.36 25.68 3.09
N ALA A 198 -4.32 25.66 2.26
CA ALA A 198 -3.84 24.42 1.66
C ALA A 198 -3.20 23.50 2.72
N PHE A 199 -3.17 22.20 2.44
CA PHE A 199 -2.45 21.25 3.28
C PHE A 199 -0.95 21.56 3.31
N SER A 200 -0.40 21.61 4.53
CA SER A 200 1.03 21.73 4.78
C SER A 200 1.40 20.84 5.95
N ALA A 201 2.52 20.13 5.84
CA ALA A 201 2.99 19.24 6.89
C ALA A 201 4.50 19.31 7.03
N ALA A 202 4.96 19.22 8.27
CA ALA A 202 6.36 19.24 8.63
C ALA A 202 6.64 18.26 9.79
N ALA A 203 7.78 17.61 9.73
CA ALA A 203 8.33 16.85 10.85
C ALA A 203 9.55 17.57 11.40
N GLU A 204 9.63 17.70 12.72
CA GLU A 204 10.79 18.28 13.38
C GLU A 204 11.58 17.20 14.13
N ARG A 205 12.86 17.07 13.77
CA ARG A 205 13.82 16.14 14.38
C ARG A 205 15.06 16.91 14.82
N ASN A 206 15.33 16.99 16.12
CA ASN A 206 16.51 17.66 16.69
C ASN A 206 16.75 19.08 16.11
N GLY A 207 15.67 19.85 15.89
CA GLY A 207 15.71 21.19 15.30
C GLY A 207 15.81 21.26 13.77
N ALA A 208 15.93 20.11 13.08
CA ALA A 208 15.80 20.04 11.63
C ALA A 208 14.34 19.85 11.22
N ILE A 209 13.85 20.73 10.34
CA ILE A 209 12.47 20.69 9.84
C ILE A 209 12.45 20.07 8.45
N GLN A 210 11.75 18.95 8.29
CA GLN A 210 11.47 18.31 7.01
C GLN A 210 10.05 18.66 6.57
N ASN A 211 9.92 19.35 5.44
CA ASN A 211 8.63 19.74 4.88
C ASN A 211 8.14 18.68 3.88
N PHE A 212 6.85 18.33 3.96
CA PHE A 212 6.20 17.36 3.08
C PHE A 212 5.30 18.08 2.08
N LYS A 213 5.48 17.76 0.79
CA LYS A 213 4.66 18.32 -0.30
C LYS A 213 3.40 17.52 -0.62
N SER A 214 3.38 16.23 -0.25
CA SER A 214 2.26 15.32 -0.49
C SER A 214 1.76 14.74 0.83
N ARG A 215 0.45 14.52 0.91
CA ARG A 215 -0.18 13.83 2.03
C ARG A 215 0.30 12.40 2.15
N VAL A 216 0.47 11.70 1.02
CA VAL A 216 0.90 10.31 0.99
C VAL A 216 2.27 10.16 1.64
N ASN A 217 3.25 10.97 1.23
CA ASN A 217 4.59 10.93 1.83
C ASN A 217 4.55 11.23 3.33
N PHE A 218 3.69 12.16 3.76
CA PHE A 218 3.53 12.48 5.17
C PHE A 218 2.88 11.32 5.95
N TRP A 219 1.87 10.66 5.39
CA TRP A 219 1.24 9.49 6.00
C TRP A 219 2.17 8.29 6.07
N GLN A 220 2.95 8.02 5.02
CA GLN A 220 3.99 7.00 5.05
C GLN A 220 4.97 7.26 6.18
N TYR A 221 5.44 8.52 6.29
CA TYR A 221 6.36 8.93 7.35
C TYR A 221 5.76 8.78 8.76
N ILE A 222 4.50 9.20 8.97
CA ILE A 222 3.76 8.94 10.21
C ILE A 222 3.71 7.44 10.49
N GLY A 223 3.40 6.65 9.47
CA GLY A 223 3.32 5.19 9.56
C GLY A 223 4.65 4.57 10.00
N GLU A 224 5.77 5.02 9.46
CA GLU A 224 7.10 4.56 9.86
C GLU A 224 7.42 4.94 11.31
N CYS A 225 7.10 6.17 11.71
CA CYS A 225 7.30 6.63 13.08
C CYS A 225 6.47 5.84 14.10
N LEU A 226 5.29 5.37 13.70
CA LEU A 226 4.39 4.58 14.55
C LEU A 226 4.61 3.06 14.45
N GLY A 227 5.48 2.59 13.55
CA GLY A 227 5.68 1.16 13.29
C GLY A 227 4.51 0.51 12.54
N LEU A 228 3.74 1.29 11.77
CA LEU A 228 2.53 0.89 11.04
C LEU A 228 2.74 0.81 9.52
N TYR A 229 3.91 1.21 9.04
CA TYR A 229 4.31 1.20 7.65
C TYR A 229 5.83 0.97 7.58
N SER A 230 6.27 0.26 6.55
CA SER A 230 7.69 0.10 6.22
C SER A 230 7.80 -0.27 4.75
N ASP A 231 8.75 0.35 4.07
CA ASP A 231 9.13 0.09 2.69
C ASP A 231 9.94 -1.21 2.52
N GLU A 232 10.48 -1.77 3.61
CA GLU A 232 11.18 -3.07 3.61
C GLU A 232 10.27 -4.22 3.16
N TYR A 233 8.96 -4.10 3.42
CA TYR A 233 7.95 -5.10 3.07
C TYR A 233 7.19 -4.71 1.81
N VAL A 234 7.85 -4.81 0.66
CA VAL A 234 7.39 -4.24 -0.62
C VAL A 234 5.96 -4.62 -0.99
N THR A 235 5.52 -5.86 -0.79
CA THR A 235 4.12 -6.23 -1.09
C THR A 235 3.12 -5.50 -0.19
N MET A 236 3.44 -5.35 1.10
CA MET A 236 2.60 -4.61 2.05
C MET A 236 2.64 -3.11 1.73
N ALA A 237 3.83 -2.57 1.45
CA ALA A 237 4.02 -1.17 1.08
C ALA A 237 3.24 -0.81 -0.19
N LEU A 238 3.31 -1.62 -1.25
CA LEU A 238 2.56 -1.39 -2.50
C LEU A 238 1.04 -1.40 -2.28
N HIS A 239 0.54 -2.32 -1.46
CA HIS A 239 -0.88 -2.36 -1.12
C HIS A 239 -1.29 -1.15 -0.29
N ALA A 240 -0.48 -0.78 0.70
CA ALA A 240 -0.70 0.40 1.50
C ALA A 240 -0.73 1.67 0.62
N ASP A 241 0.25 1.82 -0.26
CA ASP A 241 0.37 2.95 -1.16
C ASP A 241 -0.84 3.12 -2.07
N ASP A 242 -1.36 2.04 -2.65
CA ASP A 242 -2.57 2.12 -3.50
C ASP A 242 -3.75 2.73 -2.74
N TRP A 243 -3.97 2.31 -1.48
CA TRP A 243 -5.03 2.86 -0.65
C TRP A 243 -4.77 4.29 -0.20
N LEU A 244 -3.53 4.64 0.16
CA LEU A 244 -3.17 6.01 0.52
C LEU A 244 -3.39 6.95 -0.68
N HIS A 245 -3.01 6.54 -1.89
CA HIS A 245 -3.27 7.33 -3.09
C HIS A 245 -4.76 7.47 -3.39
N LYS A 246 -5.58 6.43 -3.16
CA LYS A 246 -7.05 6.53 -3.28
C LYS A 246 -7.63 7.51 -2.25
N ALA A 247 -7.15 7.48 -1.01
CA ALA A 247 -7.54 8.42 0.03
C ALA A 247 -7.14 9.86 -0.36
N GLU A 248 -5.92 10.08 -0.87
CA GLU A 248 -5.47 11.39 -1.34
C GLU A 248 -6.35 11.91 -2.49
N LYS A 249 -6.72 11.04 -3.45
CA LYS A 249 -7.63 11.43 -4.55
C LYS A 249 -8.99 11.90 -4.03
N VAL A 250 -9.50 11.29 -2.96
CA VAL A 250 -10.74 11.74 -2.30
C VAL A 250 -10.57 13.13 -1.71
N LEU A 251 -9.49 13.36 -0.97
CA LEU A 251 -9.20 14.67 -0.36
C LEU A 251 -8.93 15.77 -1.40
N GLN A 252 -8.36 15.40 -2.54
CA GLN A 252 -8.17 16.28 -3.70
C GLN A 252 -9.45 16.47 -4.53
N LYS A 253 -10.57 15.84 -4.14
CA LYS A 253 -11.86 15.84 -4.87
C LYS A 253 -11.79 15.27 -6.29
N SER A 254 -10.74 14.49 -6.61
CA SER A 254 -10.61 13.78 -7.89
C SER A 254 -11.26 12.39 -7.86
N MET A 255 -11.66 11.92 -6.67
CA MET A 255 -12.43 10.70 -6.45
C MET A 255 -13.52 10.99 -5.41
N SER A 256 -14.70 10.39 -5.55
CA SER A 256 -15.77 10.57 -4.55
C SER A 256 -15.57 9.63 -3.35
N GLN A 257 -16.06 10.02 -2.17
CA GLN A 257 -16.02 9.17 -0.98
C GLN A 257 -16.78 7.85 -1.19
N GLU A 258 -17.89 7.86 -1.95
CA GLU A 258 -18.66 6.65 -2.26
C GLU A 258 -17.89 5.68 -3.15
N ALA A 259 -17.03 6.18 -4.04
CA ALA A 259 -16.17 5.33 -4.87
C ALA A 259 -15.09 4.66 -4.01
N LEU A 260 -14.54 5.37 -3.02
CA LEU A 260 -13.59 4.80 -2.06
C LEU A 260 -14.28 3.77 -1.18
N MET A 261 -15.48 4.09 -0.66
CA MET A 261 -16.29 3.18 0.14
C MET A 261 -16.63 1.89 -0.61
N ARG A 262 -17.05 1.97 -1.88
CA ARG A 262 -17.31 0.79 -2.72
C ARG A 262 -16.06 -0.07 -2.91
N SER A 263 -14.92 0.57 -3.18
CA SER A 263 -13.64 -0.13 -3.32
C SER A 263 -13.26 -0.84 -2.03
N ALA A 264 -13.38 -0.14 -0.89
CA ALA A 264 -13.11 -0.68 0.44
C ALA A 264 -14.05 -1.85 0.77
N SER A 265 -15.35 -1.71 0.51
CA SER A 265 -16.35 -2.75 0.75
C SER A 265 -16.06 -4.05 0.00
N CYS A 266 -15.71 -3.95 -1.30
CA CYS A 266 -15.33 -5.09 -2.12
C CYS A 266 -14.07 -5.76 -1.59
N PHE A 267 -13.07 -4.97 -1.18
CA PHE A 267 -11.82 -5.52 -0.62
C PHE A 267 -12.06 -6.21 0.73
N LEU A 268 -12.79 -5.53 1.62
CA LEU A 268 -13.12 -5.99 2.96
C LEU A 268 -14.10 -7.16 2.99
N SER A 269 -14.69 -7.54 1.85
CA SER A 269 -15.44 -8.79 1.72
C SER A 269 -14.55 -10.03 1.76
N ARG A 270 -13.24 -9.86 1.52
CA ARG A 270 -12.24 -10.93 1.46
C ARG A 270 -11.17 -10.81 2.55
N TRP A 271 -10.97 -9.60 3.06
CA TRP A 271 -9.92 -9.26 4.01
C TRP A 271 -10.50 -8.49 5.19
N ASP A 272 -9.89 -8.64 6.36
CA ASP A 272 -10.35 -7.99 7.58
C ASP A 272 -9.89 -6.53 7.71
N ASN A 273 -8.84 -6.15 6.98
CA ASN A 273 -8.24 -4.82 6.96
C ASN A 273 -7.75 -4.52 5.53
N LEU A 274 -7.37 -3.26 5.27
CA LEU A 274 -7.00 -2.75 3.95
C LEU A 274 -5.50 -2.86 3.68
N GLY A 275 -4.67 -2.65 4.71
CA GLY A 275 -3.22 -2.56 4.54
C GLY A 275 -2.49 -3.90 4.60
N THR A 276 -2.98 -4.87 5.38
CA THR A 276 -2.29 -6.13 5.62
C THR A 276 -3.27 -7.31 5.60
N VAL A 277 -2.88 -8.47 6.15
CA VAL A 277 -3.78 -9.63 6.25
C VAL A 277 -4.39 -9.72 7.65
N ASP A 278 -3.68 -9.26 8.69
CA ASP A 278 -3.97 -9.65 10.08
C ASP A 278 -3.75 -8.53 11.12
N ALA A 279 -3.39 -7.32 10.70
CA ALA A 279 -3.22 -6.17 11.58
C ALA A 279 -3.59 -4.85 10.88
N PHE A 280 -4.03 -3.86 11.66
CA PHE A 280 -4.27 -2.51 11.15
C PHE A 280 -2.95 -1.77 10.95
N GLY A 281 -2.69 -1.32 9.72
CA GLY A 281 -1.59 -0.42 9.37
C GLY A 281 -2.04 1.04 9.33
N ILE A 282 -1.14 1.92 8.87
CA ILE A 282 -1.45 3.35 8.77
C ILE A 282 -2.62 3.62 7.83
N VAL A 283 -2.72 2.84 6.76
CA VAL A 283 -3.77 2.96 5.74
C VAL A 283 -5.15 2.80 6.35
N ASP A 284 -5.31 1.86 7.27
CA ASP A 284 -6.58 1.57 7.89
C ASP A 284 -7.08 2.78 8.68
N VAL A 285 -6.17 3.42 9.42
CA VAL A 285 -6.41 4.65 10.20
C VAL A 285 -6.81 5.82 9.30
N ILE A 286 -6.06 6.02 8.20
CA ILE A 286 -6.31 7.11 7.25
C ILE A 286 -7.63 6.91 6.53
N VAL A 287 -7.85 5.74 5.93
CA VAL A 287 -9.08 5.46 5.15
C VAL A 287 -10.31 5.51 6.05
N SER A 288 -10.25 4.98 7.27
CA SER A 288 -11.35 5.10 8.25
C SER A 288 -11.69 6.57 8.54
N GLY A 289 -10.69 7.44 8.65
CA GLY A 289 -10.92 8.87 8.89
C GLY A 289 -11.47 9.60 7.66
N VAL A 290 -11.03 9.22 6.45
CA VAL A 290 -11.53 9.80 5.20
C VAL A 290 -12.98 9.40 4.91
N LEU A 291 -13.41 8.22 5.37
CA LEU A 291 -14.79 7.72 5.23
C LEU A 291 -15.71 8.16 6.37
N GLU A 292 -15.23 8.98 7.31
CA GLU A 292 -16.05 9.50 8.41
C GLU A 292 -17.23 10.34 7.87
N GLY A 293 -18.41 10.16 8.47
CA GLY A 293 -19.63 10.90 8.10
C GLY A 293 -20.38 10.39 6.85
N VAL A 294 -19.85 9.39 6.13
CA VAL A 294 -20.50 8.84 4.93
C VAL A 294 -21.34 7.61 5.28
N PRO A 295 -22.50 7.38 4.62
CA PRO A 295 -23.23 6.11 4.75
C PRO A 295 -22.35 4.92 4.34
N LYS A 296 -22.25 3.91 5.21
CA LYS A 296 -21.32 2.79 5.05
C LYS A 296 -22.05 1.50 4.68
N SER A 297 -21.37 0.69 3.88
CA SER A 297 -21.76 -0.72 3.70
C SER A 297 -21.34 -1.53 4.93
N ASN A 298 -21.99 -2.67 5.14
CA ASN A 298 -21.76 -3.52 6.32
C ASN A 298 -20.27 -3.87 6.56
N ASN A 299 -19.53 -4.21 5.49
CA ASN A 299 -18.10 -4.55 5.60
C ASN A 299 -17.26 -3.35 6.08
N VAL A 300 -17.55 -2.15 5.57
CA VAL A 300 -16.85 -0.92 5.94
C VAL A 300 -17.23 -0.48 7.35
N GLU A 301 -18.49 -0.63 7.73
CA GLU A 301 -18.96 -0.32 9.08
C GLU A 301 -18.31 -1.23 10.13
N LEU A 302 -18.25 -2.54 9.87
CA LEU A 302 -17.56 -3.49 10.75
C LEU A 302 -16.06 -3.15 10.88
N PHE A 303 -15.41 -2.90 9.75
CA PHE A 303 -14.01 -2.48 9.69
C PHE A 303 -13.75 -1.23 10.54
N GLU A 304 -14.55 -0.18 10.36
CA GLU A 304 -14.39 1.05 11.13
C GLU A 304 -14.66 0.85 12.61
N LYS A 305 -15.70 0.10 12.99
CA LYS A 305 -15.97 -0.24 14.40
C LYS A 305 -14.77 -0.93 15.03
N ARG A 306 -14.12 -1.85 14.31
CA ARG A 306 -12.92 -2.55 14.78
C ARG A 306 -11.72 -1.62 14.93
N ILE A 307 -11.55 -0.64 14.03
CA ILE A 307 -10.50 0.38 14.16
C ILE A 307 -10.78 1.29 15.33
N GLN A 308 -12.01 1.80 15.48
CA GLN A 308 -12.36 2.69 16.59
C GLN A 308 -12.21 1.97 17.93
N CYS A 309 -12.56 0.67 18.00
CA CYS A 309 -12.27 -0.16 19.17
C CYS A 309 -10.76 -0.30 19.42
N ALA A 310 -9.96 -0.48 18.37
CA ALA A 310 -8.50 -0.53 18.51
C ALA A 310 -7.92 0.82 18.97
N LEU A 311 -8.48 1.94 18.52
CA LEU A 311 -8.07 3.30 18.89
C LEU A 311 -8.49 3.68 20.32
N SER A 312 -9.55 3.09 20.87
CA SER A 312 -10.08 3.40 22.20
C SER A 312 -9.50 2.53 23.33
N GLN A 313 -8.80 1.45 23.00
CA GLN A 313 -8.11 0.62 23.99
C GLN A 313 -6.85 1.35 24.50
N ASN A 314 -6.87 1.72 25.79
CA ASN A 314 -5.72 2.27 26.53
C ASN A 314 -4.63 1.21 26.69
#